data_AF-A0A2A2RPP1-F1
#
_entry.id   AF-A0A2A2RPP1-F1
#
_cell.length_a   1.000
_cell.length_b   1.000
_cell.length_c   1.000
_cell.angle_alpha   90.00
_cell.angle_beta   90.00
_cell.angle_gamma   90.00
#
_symmetry.space_group_name_H-M   'P 1'
#
loop_
_entity.id
_entity.type
_entity.pdbx_description
1 polymer ?
#
loop_
_entity_poly.entity_id
_entity_poly.type
_entity_poly.pdbx_seq_one_letter_code
_entity_poly.pdbx_strand_id
1 'polypeptide(L)'
;MRYAYYTLAFVVVLLISVMGFRGLRSSRPPIEVFPDMDRQAKYKPQATSKFFADGRADRPLPAGTVPRGRTVNADPSFLRADDFRYAGKNADGTFARGLPVPVTETLIHRGQNRYTIYCAPCHGALGDGNGITRSYGMALTPTYHDDRLRGMAEGELFNTITYGKNTMYPYADKLSPDERWAVVAYMRVLQRAGQATINDVPVEQREGLK
;
A
#
# COMPACT_ATOMS: atom_id res chain seq x y z
N MET A 1 44.90 27.10 45.95
CA MET A 1 44.91 25.61 45.92
C MET A 1 43.55 25.02 46.31
N ARG A 2 43.07 25.16 47.56
CA ARG A 2 41.81 24.55 48.04
C ARG A 2 40.57 24.86 47.18
N TYR A 3 40.38 26.13 46.78
CA TYR A 3 39.25 26.52 45.94
C TYR A 3 39.32 25.96 44.50
N ALA A 4 40.52 25.72 43.97
CA ALA A 4 40.70 25.15 42.63
C ALA A 4 40.24 23.69 42.56
N TYR A 5 40.39 22.93 43.65
CA TYR A 5 39.87 21.56 43.72
C TYR A 5 38.35 21.52 43.85
N TYR A 6 37.75 22.45 44.60
CA TYR A 6 36.30 22.55 44.70
C TYR A 6 35.65 22.98 43.37
N THR A 7 36.25 23.92 42.64
CA THR A 7 35.75 24.31 41.33
C THR A 7 35.89 23.19 40.31
N LEU A 8 37.02 22.47 40.29
CA LEU A 8 37.20 21.30 39.42
C LEU A 8 36.18 20.19 39.72
N ALA A 9 35.99 19.84 41.00
CA ALA A 9 35.04 18.82 41.40
C ALA A 9 33.60 19.20 41.00
N PHE A 10 33.23 20.47 41.19
CA PHE A 10 31.93 20.97 40.76
C PHE A 10 31.75 20.86 39.23
N VAL A 11 32.75 21.23 38.44
CA VAL A 11 32.71 21.11 36.97
C VAL A 11 32.58 19.66 36.52
N VAL A 12 33.29 18.73 37.16
CA VAL A 12 33.19 17.29 36.84
C VAL A 12 31.80 16.75 37.15
N VAL A 13 31.23 17.06 38.31
CA VAL A 13 29.87 16.63 38.68
C VAL A 13 28.83 17.22 37.71
N LEU A 14 28.98 18.50 37.35
CA LEU A 14 28.12 19.17 36.38
C LEU A 14 28.18 18.47 35.01
N LEU A 15 29.38 18.18 34.50
CA LEU A 15 29.58 17.52 33.21
C LEU A 15 28.97 16.12 33.17
N ILE A 16 29.19 15.31 34.22
CA ILE A 16 28.61 13.96 34.33
C ILE A 16 27.08 14.05 34.41
N SER A 17 26.53 15.03 35.14
CA SER A 17 25.08 15.19 35.26
C SER A 17 24.41 15.62 33.95
N VAL A 18 25.08 16.41 33.11
CA VAL A 18 24.53 16.92 31.84
C VAL A 18 24.74 15.92 30.70
N MET A 19 25.94 15.34 30.57
CA MET A 19 26.29 14.44 29.46
C MET A 19 25.94 12.98 29.74
N GLY A 20 25.65 12.65 31.01
CA GLY A 20 25.43 11.28 31.46
C GLY A 20 26.69 10.42 31.42
N PHE A 21 26.53 9.15 31.78
CA PHE A 21 27.58 8.15 31.59
C PHE A 21 27.55 7.60 30.17
N ARG A 22 28.73 7.38 29.60
CA ARG A 22 28.88 6.76 28.28
C ARG A 22 28.18 5.40 28.25
N GLY A 23 27.31 5.18 27.26
CA GLY A 23 26.58 3.91 27.08
C GLY A 23 25.16 3.86 27.67
N LEU A 24 24.72 4.93 28.36
CA LEU A 24 23.32 5.05 28.77
C LEU A 24 22.41 5.27 27.55
N ARG A 25 21.26 4.59 27.55
CA ARG A 25 20.21 4.80 26.55
C ARG A 25 19.24 5.87 27.06
N SER A 26 18.91 6.82 26.19
CA SER A 26 17.91 7.86 26.46
C SER A 26 16.65 7.59 25.61
N SER A 27 15.48 7.89 26.16
CA SER A 27 14.21 7.94 25.42
C SER A 27 13.95 9.31 24.78
N ARG A 28 14.75 10.33 25.14
CA ARG A 28 14.66 11.67 24.53
C ARG A 28 15.45 11.72 23.22
N PRO A 29 15.08 12.60 22.29
CA PRO A 29 15.89 12.87 21.11
C PRO A 29 17.35 13.18 21.47
N PRO A 30 18.32 12.72 20.66
CA PRO A 30 19.71 13.06 20.84
C PRO A 30 19.94 14.57 20.89
N ILE A 31 20.95 15.00 21.64
CA ILE A 31 21.39 16.39 21.62
C ILE A 31 22.14 16.64 20.32
N GLU A 32 21.66 17.60 19.54
CA GLU A 32 22.30 18.06 18.30
C GLU A 32 23.19 19.26 18.60
N VAL A 33 24.51 19.13 18.42
CA VAL A 33 25.47 20.21 18.73
C VAL A 33 25.46 21.29 17.65
N PHE A 34 25.31 20.92 16.39
CA PHE A 34 25.26 21.84 15.24
C PHE A 34 24.05 21.52 14.37
N PRO A 35 22.83 21.93 14.76
CA PRO A 35 21.62 21.58 14.03
C PRO A 35 21.37 22.46 12.79
N ASP A 36 22.42 23.04 12.22
CA ASP A 36 22.29 23.91 11.05
C ASP A 36 21.84 23.09 9.85
N MET A 37 20.84 23.60 9.14
CA MET A 37 20.17 22.91 8.02
C MET A 37 19.52 21.53 8.32
N ASP A 38 19.49 21.06 9.57
CA ASP A 38 18.72 19.86 9.95
C ASP A 38 17.22 20.11 9.81
N ARG A 39 16.79 21.29 10.28
CA ARG A 39 15.42 21.81 10.18
C ARG A 39 15.40 23.05 9.30
N GLN A 40 15.16 22.82 8.01
CA GLN A 40 15.14 23.89 6.99
C GLN A 40 13.78 24.60 6.97
N ALA A 41 13.78 25.87 6.54
CA ALA A 41 12.58 26.67 6.32
C ALA A 41 11.81 26.27 5.03
N LYS A 42 11.62 24.96 4.83
CA LYS A 42 10.82 24.37 3.75
C LYS A 42 10.12 23.13 4.27
N TYR A 43 8.93 22.85 3.74
CA TYR A 43 8.23 21.62 4.08
C TYR A 43 8.76 20.44 3.25
N LYS A 44 9.02 19.32 3.92
CA LYS A 44 9.21 18.01 3.29
C LYS A 44 7.84 17.34 3.09
N PRO A 45 7.71 16.31 2.23
CA PRO A 45 6.49 15.51 2.18
C PRO A 45 6.14 14.98 3.56
N GLN A 46 4.86 15.00 3.92
CA GLN A 46 4.35 14.60 5.25
C GLN A 46 4.88 15.43 6.43
N ALA A 47 5.40 16.63 6.18
CA ALA A 47 5.80 17.54 7.25
C ALA A 47 4.60 18.18 7.96
N THR A 48 4.81 18.57 9.21
CA THR A 48 3.86 19.39 9.96
C THR A 48 3.93 20.85 9.50
N SER A 49 2.79 21.54 9.51
CA SER A 49 2.66 22.97 9.19
C SER A 49 1.95 23.69 10.33
N LYS A 50 2.44 24.87 10.70
CA LYS A 50 1.77 25.75 11.68
C LYS A 50 0.75 26.69 11.03
N PHE A 51 0.72 26.75 9.70
CA PHE A 51 -0.13 27.69 8.95
C PHE A 51 -1.55 27.16 8.76
N PHE A 52 -1.71 25.86 8.49
CA PHE A 52 -3.02 25.25 8.26
C PHE A 52 -3.61 24.67 9.54
N ALA A 53 -4.93 24.78 9.71
CA ALA A 53 -5.63 24.34 10.92
C ALA A 53 -5.51 22.83 11.20
N ASP A 54 -5.32 22.01 10.16
CA ASP A 54 -5.14 20.56 10.28
C ASP A 54 -3.69 20.13 10.54
N GLY A 55 -2.77 21.09 10.65
CA GLY A 55 -1.35 20.84 10.93
C GLY A 55 -0.57 20.19 9.79
N ARG A 56 -1.15 19.98 8.60
CA ARG A 56 -0.51 19.26 7.49
C ARG A 56 0.09 20.23 6.48
N ALA A 57 1.35 20.00 6.11
CA ALA A 57 1.95 20.69 4.97
C ALA A 57 1.37 20.20 3.63
N ASP A 58 1.13 18.89 3.51
CA ASP A 58 0.52 18.30 2.32
C ASP A 58 -0.94 18.72 2.17
N ARG A 59 -1.29 19.36 1.05
CA ARG A 59 -2.65 19.80 0.78
C ARG A 59 -3.41 18.84 -0.13
N PRO A 60 -4.71 18.59 0.16
CA PRO A 60 -5.56 17.86 -0.77
C PRO A 60 -5.67 18.65 -2.08
N LEU A 61 -5.74 17.91 -3.19
CA LEU A 61 -5.98 18.49 -4.50
C LEU A 61 -7.43 19.02 -4.54
N PRO A 62 -7.66 20.21 -5.14
CA PRO A 62 -9.02 20.66 -5.44
C PRO A 62 -9.76 19.64 -6.30
N ALA A 63 -11.06 19.47 -6.04
CA ALA A 63 -11.90 18.53 -6.80
C ALA A 63 -11.91 18.87 -8.30
N GLY A 64 -11.88 17.85 -9.16
CA GLY A 64 -11.85 18.00 -10.61
C GLY A 64 -10.48 18.34 -11.21
N THR A 65 -9.42 18.45 -10.39
CA THR A 65 -8.06 18.69 -10.91
C THR A 65 -7.57 17.47 -11.70
N VAL A 66 -7.23 17.68 -12.97
CA VAL A 66 -6.60 16.67 -13.84
C VAL A 66 -5.10 16.97 -13.94
N PRO A 67 -4.21 16.03 -13.58
CA PRO A 67 -2.78 16.25 -13.74
C PRO A 67 -2.41 16.31 -15.22
N ARG A 68 -1.69 17.36 -15.63
CA ARG A 68 -0.94 17.34 -16.90
C ARG A 68 0.31 16.47 -16.67
N GLY A 69 0.62 15.56 -17.59
CA GLY A 69 1.73 14.63 -17.47
C GLY A 69 3.10 15.29 -17.27
N ARG A 70 4.16 14.48 -17.14
CA ARG A 70 5.53 14.99 -16.91
C ARG A 70 6.16 15.68 -18.13
N THR A 71 5.54 15.60 -19.30
CA THR A 71 6.02 16.17 -20.56
C THR A 71 5.06 17.27 -21.04
N VAL A 72 5.56 18.12 -21.95
CA VAL A 72 4.78 19.26 -22.50
C VAL A 72 3.58 18.80 -23.33
N ASN A 73 3.65 17.61 -23.90
CA ASN A 73 2.62 17.04 -24.76
C ASN A 73 1.49 16.41 -23.93
N ALA A 74 0.27 16.45 -24.47
CA ALA A 74 -0.85 15.72 -23.88
C ALA A 74 -0.57 14.21 -23.92
N ASP A 75 -0.51 13.59 -22.75
CA ASP A 75 -0.38 12.14 -22.61
C ASP A 75 -1.75 11.59 -22.18
N PRO A 76 -2.43 10.81 -23.04
CA PRO A 76 -3.75 10.25 -22.76
C PRO A 76 -3.80 9.40 -21.49
N SER A 77 -2.67 8.83 -21.05
CA SER A 77 -2.58 8.05 -19.81
C SER A 77 -2.74 8.91 -18.55
N PHE A 78 -2.33 10.18 -18.61
CA PHE A 78 -2.52 11.15 -17.51
C PHE A 78 -3.93 11.73 -17.50
N LEU A 79 -4.55 11.83 -18.69
CA LEU A 79 -5.96 12.19 -18.83
C LEU A 79 -6.91 11.07 -18.39
N ARG A 80 -6.40 9.84 -18.25
CA ARG A 80 -7.19 8.65 -17.89
C ARG A 80 -8.37 8.41 -18.83
N ALA A 81 -8.16 8.65 -20.13
CA ALA A 81 -9.22 8.60 -21.14
C ALA A 81 -9.75 7.18 -21.45
N ASP A 82 -9.01 6.14 -21.07
CA ASP A 82 -9.41 4.74 -21.25
C ASP A 82 -10.26 4.27 -20.07
N ASP A 83 -11.58 4.32 -20.22
CA ASP A 83 -12.54 3.90 -19.19
C ASP A 83 -12.41 2.43 -18.81
N PHE A 84 -12.02 1.56 -19.74
CA PHE A 84 -11.80 0.16 -19.39
C PHE A 84 -10.60 0.07 -18.45
N ARG A 85 -9.48 0.71 -18.78
CA ARG A 85 -8.27 0.67 -17.96
C ARG A 85 -8.38 1.40 -16.62
N TYR A 86 -9.04 2.56 -16.57
CA TYR A 86 -9.03 3.42 -15.37
C TYR A 86 -10.31 3.32 -14.53
N ALA A 87 -11.42 2.86 -15.09
CA ALA A 87 -12.69 2.68 -14.39
C ALA A 87 -13.23 1.24 -14.42
N GLY A 88 -12.66 0.34 -15.23
CA GLY A 88 -13.17 -1.03 -15.39
C GLY A 88 -14.49 -1.11 -16.14
N LYS A 89 -14.80 -0.13 -17.00
CA LYS A 89 -16.09 -0.04 -17.69
C LYS A 89 -15.94 -0.08 -19.20
N ASN A 90 -16.94 -0.66 -19.86
CA ASN A 90 -17.13 -0.55 -21.30
C ASN A 90 -17.68 0.85 -21.67
N ALA A 91 -17.66 1.19 -22.95
CA ALA A 91 -18.20 2.46 -23.47
C ALA A 91 -19.70 2.68 -23.16
N ASP A 92 -20.46 1.61 -22.93
CA ASP A 92 -21.88 1.65 -22.54
C ASP A 92 -22.08 1.85 -21.02
N GLY A 93 -21.00 1.94 -20.24
CA GLY A 93 -21.01 2.11 -18.79
C GLY A 93 -21.14 0.82 -17.98
N THR A 94 -21.29 -0.34 -18.63
CA THR A 94 -21.31 -1.65 -17.96
C THR A 94 -19.90 -2.07 -17.52
N PHE A 95 -19.79 -2.92 -16.50
CA PHE A 95 -18.48 -3.42 -16.08
C PHE A 95 -17.90 -4.37 -17.13
N ALA A 96 -16.68 -4.06 -17.57
CA ALA A 96 -15.98 -4.81 -18.60
C ALA A 96 -15.55 -6.19 -18.10
N ARG A 97 -15.67 -7.20 -18.96
CA ARG A 97 -15.08 -8.53 -18.74
C ARG A 97 -13.72 -8.64 -19.41
N GLY A 98 -12.84 -9.41 -18.80
CA GLY A 98 -11.45 -9.58 -19.23
C GLY A 98 -10.51 -8.52 -18.65
N LEU A 99 -9.26 -8.56 -19.08
CA LEU A 99 -8.21 -7.68 -18.60
C LEU A 99 -7.76 -6.75 -19.74
N PRO A 100 -7.54 -5.44 -19.48
CA PRO A 100 -7.07 -4.50 -20.50
C PRO A 100 -5.58 -4.65 -20.83
N VAL A 101 -4.89 -5.61 -20.20
CA VAL A 101 -3.46 -5.88 -20.37
C VAL A 101 -3.22 -7.37 -20.60
N PRO A 102 -2.18 -7.75 -21.38
CA PRO A 102 -1.84 -9.16 -21.58
C PRO A 102 -1.48 -9.87 -20.27
N VAL A 103 -2.03 -11.06 -20.06
CA VAL A 103 -1.70 -11.89 -18.90
C VAL A 103 -0.36 -12.57 -19.13
N THR A 104 0.66 -12.09 -18.43
CA THR A 104 2.02 -12.64 -18.44
C THR A 104 2.40 -13.16 -17.05
N GLU A 105 3.39 -14.03 -16.99
CA GLU A 105 3.94 -14.51 -15.71
C GLU A 105 4.37 -13.35 -14.80
N THR A 106 5.05 -12.35 -15.37
CA THR A 106 5.43 -11.11 -14.67
C THR A 106 4.24 -10.36 -14.08
N LEU A 107 3.13 -10.26 -14.83
CA LEU A 107 1.89 -9.65 -14.33
C LEU A 107 1.33 -10.43 -13.15
N ILE A 108 1.28 -11.77 -13.25
CA ILE A 108 0.76 -12.64 -12.19
C ILE A 108 1.62 -12.53 -10.92
N HIS A 109 2.95 -12.57 -11.03
CA HIS A 109 3.82 -12.37 -9.86
C HIS A 109 3.69 -10.97 -9.25
N ARG A 110 3.53 -9.94 -10.08
CA ARG A 110 3.24 -8.59 -9.57
C ARG A 110 1.91 -8.57 -8.82
N GLY A 111 0.89 -9.21 -9.37
CA GLY A 111 -0.42 -9.36 -8.76
C GLY A 111 -0.36 -10.10 -7.43
N GLN A 112 0.33 -11.24 -7.38
CA GLN A 112 0.58 -12.01 -6.16
C GLN A 112 1.25 -11.16 -5.09
N ASN A 113 2.34 -10.47 -5.44
CA ASN A 113 3.05 -9.64 -4.49
C ASN A 113 2.14 -8.55 -3.88
N ARG A 114 1.37 -7.86 -4.71
CA ARG A 114 0.44 -6.82 -4.24
C ARG A 114 -0.72 -7.39 -3.45
N TYR A 115 -1.27 -8.52 -3.88
CA TYR A 115 -2.31 -9.24 -3.16
C TYR A 115 -1.85 -9.64 -1.75
N THR A 116 -0.67 -10.25 -1.63
CA THR A 116 -0.10 -10.67 -0.34
C THR A 116 0.07 -9.49 0.62
N ILE A 117 0.46 -8.31 0.12
CA ILE A 117 0.67 -7.12 0.94
C ILE A 117 -0.65 -6.48 1.38
N TYR A 118 -1.61 -6.31 0.46
CA TYR A 118 -2.77 -5.44 0.69
C TYR A 118 -4.09 -6.18 0.91
N CYS A 119 -4.24 -7.38 0.37
CA CYS A 119 -5.52 -8.09 0.31
C CYS A 119 -5.54 -9.33 1.22
N ALA A 120 -4.46 -10.11 1.23
CA ALA A 120 -4.34 -11.35 2.02
C ALA A 120 -4.58 -11.18 3.53
N PRO A 121 -4.21 -10.05 4.18
CA PRO A 121 -4.52 -9.86 5.61
C PRO A 121 -6.00 -10.01 5.94
N CYS A 122 -6.89 -9.64 5.00
CA CYS A 122 -8.34 -9.77 5.17
C CYS A 122 -8.92 -10.99 4.43
N HIS A 123 -8.52 -11.21 3.18
CA HIS A 123 -9.09 -12.22 2.30
C HIS A 123 -8.41 -13.60 2.37
N GLY A 124 -7.31 -13.72 3.13
CA GLY A 124 -6.54 -14.97 3.25
C GLY A 124 -5.57 -15.18 2.08
N ALA A 125 -4.53 -15.97 2.30
CA ALA A 125 -3.55 -16.29 1.25
C ALA A 125 -4.17 -17.06 0.07
N LEU A 126 -5.21 -17.86 0.35
CA LEU A 126 -5.94 -18.66 -0.62
C LEU A 126 -7.19 -17.94 -1.18
N GLY A 127 -7.47 -16.72 -0.73
CA GLY A 127 -8.69 -15.99 -1.11
C GLY A 127 -9.97 -16.56 -0.51
N ASP A 128 -9.88 -17.29 0.60
CA ASP A 128 -10.97 -17.99 1.27
C ASP A 128 -11.71 -17.14 2.33
N GLY A 129 -11.33 -15.87 2.49
CA GLY A 129 -11.88 -14.97 3.50
C GLY A 129 -11.32 -15.22 4.91
N ASN A 130 -10.32 -16.09 5.08
CA ASN A 130 -9.70 -16.44 6.36
C ASN A 130 -8.38 -15.70 6.59
N GLY A 131 -8.36 -14.39 6.30
CA GLY A 131 -7.21 -13.55 6.63
C GLY A 131 -7.00 -13.42 8.15
N ILE A 132 -5.80 -12.99 8.55
CA ILE A 132 -5.46 -12.78 9.96
C ILE A 132 -6.43 -11.82 10.67
N THR A 133 -7.06 -10.87 9.96
CA THR A 133 -8.05 -9.96 10.56
C THR A 133 -9.31 -10.66 11.06
N ARG A 134 -9.60 -11.89 10.59
CA ARG A 134 -10.74 -12.69 11.06
C ARG A 134 -10.63 -13.00 12.55
N SER A 135 -9.43 -13.26 13.08
CA SER A 135 -9.22 -13.49 14.52
C SER A 135 -9.48 -12.23 15.37
N TYR A 136 -9.48 -11.06 14.74
CA TYR A 136 -9.80 -9.77 15.36
C TYR A 136 -11.25 -9.32 15.13
N GLY A 137 -12.13 -10.23 14.68
CA GLY A 137 -13.57 -9.97 14.56
C GLY A 137 -14.04 -9.49 13.18
N MET A 138 -13.16 -9.37 12.18
CA MET A 138 -13.57 -9.12 10.79
C MET A 138 -14.03 -10.42 10.10
N ALA A 139 -15.15 -10.97 10.55
CA ALA A 139 -15.63 -12.30 10.15
C ALA A 139 -16.41 -12.34 8.81
N LEU A 140 -16.74 -11.18 8.24
CA LEU A 140 -17.63 -11.06 7.07
C LEU A 140 -16.87 -10.85 5.75
N THR A 141 -15.56 -11.09 5.71
CA THR A 141 -14.81 -11.00 4.46
C THR A 141 -15.23 -12.14 3.52
N PRO A 142 -15.71 -11.85 2.31
CA PRO A 142 -16.18 -12.89 1.40
C PRO A 142 -15.03 -13.72 0.84
N THR A 143 -15.30 -15.00 0.60
CA THR A 143 -14.41 -15.91 -0.13
C THR A 143 -14.53 -15.66 -1.63
N TYR A 144 -13.41 -15.60 -2.35
CA TYR A 144 -13.41 -15.43 -3.80
C TYR A 144 -13.92 -16.67 -4.54
N HIS A 145 -14.02 -17.80 -3.85
CA HIS A 145 -14.49 -19.08 -4.39
C HIS A 145 -16.01 -19.16 -4.50
N ASP A 146 -16.75 -18.16 -4.02
CA ASP A 146 -18.19 -18.03 -4.24
C ASP A 146 -18.51 -17.84 -5.73
N ASP A 147 -19.52 -18.55 -6.26
CA ASP A 147 -19.96 -18.42 -7.65
C ASP A 147 -20.33 -16.98 -8.03
N ARG A 148 -20.90 -16.24 -7.09
CA ARG A 148 -21.21 -14.81 -7.25
C ARG A 148 -19.97 -13.98 -7.59
N LEU A 149 -18.82 -14.24 -6.93
CA LEU A 149 -17.57 -13.52 -7.18
C LEU A 149 -16.78 -14.08 -8.35
N ARG A 150 -16.94 -15.38 -8.66
CA ARG A 150 -16.42 -15.96 -9.91
C ARG A 150 -17.10 -15.37 -11.14
N GLY A 151 -18.43 -15.22 -11.11
CA GLY A 151 -19.22 -14.67 -12.20
C GLY A 151 -19.18 -13.15 -12.34
N MET A 152 -18.67 -12.44 -11.34
CA MET A 152 -18.50 -10.98 -11.35
C MET A 152 -17.53 -10.56 -12.46
N ALA A 153 -17.80 -9.45 -13.15
CA ALA A 153 -16.89 -8.94 -14.18
C ALA A 153 -15.58 -8.42 -13.57
N GLU A 154 -14.45 -8.60 -14.26
CA GLU A 154 -13.12 -8.12 -13.82
C GLU A 154 -13.12 -6.61 -13.56
N GLY A 155 -13.86 -5.85 -14.36
CA GLY A 155 -14.08 -4.42 -14.18
C GLY A 155 -14.77 -4.06 -12.86
N GLU A 156 -15.71 -4.88 -12.37
CA GLU A 156 -16.36 -4.65 -11.07
C GLU A 156 -15.39 -4.94 -9.92
N LEU A 157 -14.54 -5.96 -10.06
CA LEU A 157 -13.48 -6.26 -9.09
C LEU A 157 -12.47 -5.10 -9.03
N PHE A 158 -12.05 -4.59 -10.19
CA PHE A 158 -11.18 -3.41 -10.28
C PHE A 158 -11.82 -2.17 -9.63
N ASN A 159 -13.11 -1.94 -9.89
CA ASN A 159 -13.87 -0.83 -9.29
C ASN A 159 -13.96 -0.97 -7.77
N THR A 160 -14.19 -2.19 -7.28
CA THR A 160 -14.23 -2.50 -5.83
C THR A 160 -12.89 -2.19 -5.16
N ILE A 161 -11.75 -2.55 -5.79
CA ILE A 161 -10.42 -2.20 -5.26
C ILE A 161 -10.23 -0.68 -5.28
N THR A 162 -10.72 0.00 -6.32
CA THR A 162 -10.51 1.44 -6.52
C THR A 162 -11.31 2.28 -5.51
N TYR A 163 -12.59 1.99 -5.33
CA TYR A 163 -13.51 2.82 -4.55
C TYR A 163 -13.96 2.19 -3.22
N GLY A 164 -13.60 0.94 -2.97
CA GLY A 164 -14.11 0.18 -1.84
C GLY A 164 -15.52 -0.37 -2.08
N LYS A 165 -16.01 -1.16 -1.14
CA LYS A 165 -17.38 -1.70 -1.13
C LYS A 165 -17.79 -2.06 0.30
N ASN A 166 -18.90 -1.52 0.77
CA ASN A 166 -19.39 -1.72 2.13
C ASN A 166 -18.31 -1.37 3.18
N THR A 167 -17.84 -2.37 3.93
CA THR A 167 -16.81 -2.24 4.96
C THR A 167 -15.37 -2.28 4.42
N MET A 168 -15.19 -2.60 3.13
CA MET A 168 -13.89 -2.54 2.46
C MET A 168 -13.61 -1.11 2.01
N TYR A 169 -12.60 -0.47 2.60
CA TYR A 169 -12.12 0.85 2.19
C TYR A 169 -11.46 0.84 0.80
N PRO A 170 -11.37 1.99 0.11
CA PRO A 170 -10.68 2.12 -1.17
C PRO A 170 -9.17 1.90 -1.05
N TYR A 171 -8.55 1.35 -2.11
CA TYR A 171 -7.10 1.13 -2.23
C TYR A 171 -6.47 1.92 -3.38
N ALA A 172 -7.19 2.86 -3.99
CA ALA A 172 -6.70 3.64 -5.13
C ALA A 172 -5.47 4.53 -4.82
N ASP A 173 -5.25 4.87 -3.55
CA ASP A 173 -4.09 5.62 -3.07
C ASP A 173 -2.86 4.75 -2.81
N LYS A 174 -3.04 3.42 -2.68
CA LYS A 174 -1.96 2.45 -2.41
C LYS A 174 -1.51 1.70 -3.67
N LEU A 175 -2.43 1.44 -4.58
CA LEU A 175 -2.19 0.65 -5.79
C LEU A 175 -2.38 1.49 -7.04
N SER A 176 -1.40 1.46 -7.95
CA SER A 176 -1.57 2.04 -9.28
C SER A 176 -2.64 1.28 -10.10
N PRO A 177 -3.21 1.86 -11.17
CA PRO A 177 -4.13 1.14 -12.04
C PRO A 177 -3.59 -0.19 -12.55
N ASP A 178 -2.31 -0.24 -12.94
CA ASP A 178 -1.65 -1.49 -13.37
C ASP A 178 -1.58 -2.53 -12.26
N GLU A 179 -1.26 -2.10 -11.05
CA GLU A 179 -1.18 -2.99 -9.89
C GLU A 179 -2.57 -3.53 -9.52
N ARG A 180 -3.62 -2.71 -9.65
CA ARG A 180 -5.00 -3.17 -9.43
C ARG A 180 -5.41 -4.23 -10.45
N TRP A 181 -5.09 -4.05 -11.74
CA TRP A 181 -5.33 -5.09 -12.76
C TRP A 181 -4.51 -6.35 -12.52
N ALA A 182 -3.26 -6.22 -12.09
CA ALA A 182 -2.43 -7.36 -11.71
C ALA A 182 -3.04 -8.14 -10.53
N VAL A 183 -3.55 -7.45 -9.52
CA VAL A 183 -4.27 -8.08 -8.39
C VAL A 183 -5.52 -8.81 -8.88
N VAL A 184 -6.34 -8.19 -9.74
CA VAL A 184 -7.52 -8.84 -10.32
C VAL A 184 -7.14 -10.11 -11.10
N ALA A 185 -6.05 -10.06 -11.89
CA ALA A 185 -5.53 -11.23 -12.59
C ALA A 185 -5.12 -12.35 -11.61
N TYR A 186 -4.43 -12.00 -10.51
CA TYR A 186 -4.05 -12.97 -9.48
C TYR A 186 -5.25 -13.53 -8.72
N MET A 187 -6.31 -12.74 -8.47
CA MET A 187 -7.56 -13.23 -7.90
C MET A 187 -8.19 -14.31 -8.80
N ARG A 188 -8.14 -14.16 -10.13
CA ARG A 188 -8.58 -15.20 -11.07
C ARG A 188 -7.73 -16.47 -11.00
N VAL A 189 -6.42 -16.34 -10.78
CA VAL A 189 -5.54 -17.47 -10.53
C VAL A 189 -5.96 -18.22 -9.26
N LEU A 190 -6.22 -17.51 -8.15
CA LEU A 190 -6.68 -18.13 -6.90
C LEU A 190 -8.01 -18.87 -7.11
N GLN A 191 -8.98 -18.24 -7.77
CA GLN A 191 -10.27 -18.88 -8.09
C GLN A 191 -10.11 -20.15 -8.91
N ARG A 192 -9.20 -20.15 -9.91
CA ARG A 192 -8.93 -21.34 -10.73
C ARG A 192 -8.18 -22.41 -9.95
N ALA A 193 -7.22 -22.03 -9.11
CA ALA A 193 -6.49 -22.96 -8.25
C ALA A 193 -7.41 -23.69 -7.26
N GLY A 194 -8.43 -23.02 -6.73
CA GLY A 194 -9.43 -23.64 -5.85
C GLY A 194 -10.31 -24.71 -6.53
N GLN A 195 -10.35 -24.75 -7.86
CA GLN A 195 -11.09 -25.75 -8.65
C GLN A 195 -10.17 -26.58 -9.56
N ALA A 196 -8.86 -26.51 -9.34
CA ALA A 196 -7.91 -27.24 -10.17
C ALA A 196 -8.12 -28.74 -10.03
N THR A 197 -8.13 -29.43 -11.16
CA THR A 197 -8.18 -30.87 -11.24
C THR A 197 -6.79 -31.42 -11.57
N ILE A 198 -6.59 -32.73 -11.42
CA ILE A 198 -5.32 -33.37 -11.84
C ILE A 198 -5.00 -33.13 -13.34
N ASN A 199 -6.04 -32.84 -14.15
CA ASN A 199 -5.88 -32.54 -15.56
C ASN A 199 -5.27 -31.16 -15.82
N ASP A 200 -5.38 -30.23 -14.88
CA ASP A 200 -4.77 -28.89 -14.95
C ASP A 200 -3.27 -28.91 -14.63
N VAL A 201 -2.78 -30.01 -14.03
CA VAL A 201 -1.36 -30.19 -13.70
C VAL A 201 -0.62 -30.77 -14.92
N PRO A 202 0.52 -30.17 -15.33
CA PRO A 202 1.39 -30.73 -16.37
C PRO A 202 1.74 -32.18 -16.08
N VAL A 203 1.75 -33.03 -17.12
CA VAL A 203 1.92 -34.48 -16.95
C VAL A 203 3.19 -34.82 -16.17
N GLU A 204 4.27 -34.06 -16.40
CA GLU A 204 5.56 -34.26 -15.75
C GLU A 204 5.52 -33.98 -14.24
N GLN A 205 4.55 -33.18 -13.78
CA GLN A 205 4.41 -32.78 -12.37
C GLN A 205 3.39 -33.63 -11.60
N ARG A 206 2.63 -34.51 -12.27
CA ARG A 206 1.57 -35.32 -11.64
C ARG A 206 2.11 -36.37 -10.68
N GLU A 207 3.29 -36.94 -10.94
CA GLU A 207 3.85 -38.00 -10.11
C GLU A 207 4.29 -37.50 -8.73
N GLY A 208 4.66 -36.22 -8.60
CA GLY A 208 5.09 -35.59 -7.35
C GLY A 208 3.94 -35.16 -6.42
N LEU A 209 2.68 -35.39 -6.81
CA LEU A 209 1.48 -35.04 -6.03
C LEU A 209 0.86 -36.22 -5.27
N LYS A 210 1.51 -37.39 -5.28
CA LYS A 210 1.14 -38.55 -4.46
C LYS A 210 1.61 -38.37 -3.02
#